data_AF-A0A261KJM5-F1
#
_entry.id   AF-A0A261KJM5-F1
#
_cell.length_a   1.000
_cell.length_b   1.000
_cell.length_c   1.000
_cell.angle_alpha   90.00
_cell.angle_beta   90.00
_cell.angle_gamma   90.00
#
_symmetry.space_group_name_H-M   'P 1'
#
loop_
_entity.id
_entity.type
_entity.pdbx_description
1 polymer ?
#
loop_
_entity_poly.entity_id
_entity_poly.type
_entity_poly.pdbx_seq_one_letter_code
_entity_poly.pdbx_strand_id
1 'polypeptide(L)'
;MYCLYSEYILDIAEDYGIILPYGCRQGNCSGCLGKLVSGEVDQSEQKFLRSEEKEAGYILTCVAIPLSDCTVYTHQEQVLYKSSLYKHDK
;
A
#
# COMPACT_ATOMS: atom_id res chain seq x y z
N MET A 1 19.74 -5.18 -18.75
CA MET A 1 18.77 -5.99 -17.97
C MET A 1 17.46 -5.23 -18.03
N TYR A 2 16.54 -5.63 -18.92
CA TYR A 2 15.27 -4.94 -19.10
C TYR A 2 14.30 -5.55 -18.08
N CYS A 3 14.01 -4.81 -17.00
CA CYS A 3 12.98 -5.22 -16.05
C CYS A 3 11.62 -5.00 -16.72
N LEU A 4 11.01 -6.08 -17.19
CA LEU A 4 9.66 -6.10 -17.75
C LEU A 4 8.59 -6.48 -16.71
N TYR A 5 8.98 -6.57 -15.44
CA TYR A 5 8.06 -6.85 -14.34
C TYR A 5 8.01 -5.64 -13.43
N SER A 6 6.87 -4.96 -13.44
CA SER A 6 6.48 -4.02 -12.41
C SER A 6 6.19 -4.83 -11.14
N GLU A 7 7.16 -4.90 -10.22
CA GLU A 7 7.03 -5.66 -8.97
C GLU A 7 6.29 -4.86 -7.90
N TYR A 8 5.50 -5.54 -7.06
CA TYR A 8 4.81 -4.87 -5.95
C TYR A 8 5.75 -4.61 -4.78
N ILE A 9 5.53 -3.51 -4.05
CA ILE A 9 6.32 -3.12 -2.88
C ILE A 9 6.43 -4.25 -1.85
N LEU A 10 5.36 -5.02 -1.63
CA LEU A 10 5.38 -6.17 -0.72
C LEU A 10 6.36 -7.26 -1.18
N ASP A 11 6.33 -7.61 -2.47
CA ASP A 11 7.19 -8.68 -3.02
C ASP A 11 8.66 -8.25 -2.99
N ILE A 12 8.93 -7.00 -3.38
CA ILE A 12 10.27 -6.39 -3.27
C ILE A 12 10.76 -6.47 -1.82
N ALA A 13 9.95 -6.10 -0.84
CA ALA A 13 10.34 -6.15 0.57
C ALA A 13 10.69 -7.58 1.02
N GLU A 14 9.89 -8.58 0.61
CA GLU A 14 10.14 -10.00 0.92
C GLU A 14 11.45 -10.51 0.33
N ASP A 15 11.80 -10.11 -0.90
CA ASP A 15 13.06 -10.47 -1.57
C ASP A 15 14.30 -9.92 -0.83
N TYR A 16 14.16 -8.78 -0.18
CA TYR A 16 15.18 -8.22 0.71
C TYR A 16 15.11 -8.74 2.16
N GLY A 17 14.23 -9.71 2.44
CA GLY A 17 14.05 -10.29 3.77
C GLY A 17 13.33 -9.39 4.77
N ILE A 18 12.62 -8.36 4.30
CA ILE A 18 11.82 -7.44 5.11
C ILE A 18 10.40 -7.96 5.20
N ILE A 19 9.97 -8.35 6.40
CA ILE A 19 8.61 -8.83 6.63
C ILE A 19 7.67 -7.64 6.83
N LEU A 20 6.73 -7.46 5.91
CA LEU A 20 5.65 -6.49 6.02
C LEU A 20 4.32 -7.17 6.38
N PRO A 21 3.40 -6.46 7.04
CA PRO A 21 2.08 -7.00 7.31
C PRO A 21 1.32 -7.19 5.99
N TYR A 22 0.57 -8.28 5.86
CA TYR A 22 -0.30 -8.53 4.71
C TYR A 22 -1.51 -9.37 5.12
N GLY A 23 -2.50 -9.45 4.22
CA GLY A 23 -3.69 -10.27 4.39
C GLY A 23 -4.02 -11.04 3.11
N CYS A 24 -4.91 -10.50 2.27
CA CYS A 24 -5.41 -11.18 1.08
C CYS A 24 -4.49 -11.19 -0.15
N ARG A 25 -3.47 -10.31 -0.20
CA ARG A 25 -2.56 -10.07 -1.35
C ARG A 25 -3.27 -9.80 -2.68
N GLN A 26 -4.47 -9.22 -2.63
CA GLN A 26 -5.33 -8.97 -3.80
C GLN A 26 -5.90 -7.54 -3.82
N GLY A 27 -5.35 -6.64 -3.00
CA GLY A 27 -5.82 -5.25 -2.92
C GLY A 27 -7.23 -5.05 -2.32
N ASN A 28 -7.80 -6.08 -1.69
CA ASN A 28 -9.20 -6.08 -1.20
C ASN A 28 -9.32 -6.03 0.34
N CYS A 29 -8.21 -5.94 1.07
CA CYS A 29 -8.21 -5.84 2.53
C CYS A 29 -7.19 -4.80 3.01
N SER A 30 -7.27 -4.46 4.30
CA SER A 30 -6.40 -3.50 5.00
C SER A 30 -5.07 -4.06 5.50
N GLY A 31 -4.85 -5.39 5.52
CA GLY A 31 -3.71 -5.98 6.22
C GLY A 31 -2.33 -5.51 5.73
N CYS A 32 -2.23 -5.03 4.49
CA CYS A 32 -0.99 -4.51 3.90
C CYS A 32 -0.91 -2.97 3.82
N LEU A 33 -1.73 -2.29 4.62
CA LEU A 33 -1.87 -0.85 4.55
C LEU A 33 -0.57 -0.13 4.96
N GLY A 34 -0.11 0.72 4.06
CA GLY A 34 0.95 1.69 4.29
C GLY A 34 0.50 3.11 3.99
N LYS A 35 1.39 4.07 4.23
CA LYS A 35 1.21 5.48 3.90
C LYS A 35 2.44 6.01 3.19
N LEU A 36 2.25 6.49 1.97
CA LEU A 36 3.30 7.11 1.16
C LEU A 36 3.67 8.47 1.75
N VAL A 37 4.95 8.64 2.04
CA VAL A 37 5.54 9.88 2.57
C VAL A 37 6.15 10.71 1.45
N SER A 38 6.82 10.03 0.51
CA SER A 38 7.42 10.62 -0.68
C SER A 38 7.51 9.58 -1.79
N GLY A 39 7.63 10.06 -3.04
CA GLY A 39 7.67 9.23 -4.24
C GLY A 39 6.29 9.09 -4.89
N GLU A 40 6.20 8.17 -5.84
CA GLU A 40 5.00 7.89 -6.65
C GLU A 40 4.81 6.39 -6.78
N VAL A 41 3.57 5.93 -6.70
CA VAL A 41 3.20 4.52 -6.88
C VAL A 41 1.99 4.39 -7.81
N ASP A 42 1.96 3.33 -8.60
CA ASP A 42 0.75 2.84 -9.25
C ASP A 42 0.09 1.80 -8.33
N GLN A 43 -1.09 2.12 -7.83
CA GLN A 43 -1.94 1.18 -7.09
C GLN A 43 -3.33 1.05 -7.73
N SER A 44 -3.42 1.16 -9.06
CA SER A 44 -4.68 1.12 -9.81
C SER A 44 -5.49 -0.17 -9.60
N GLU A 45 -4.84 -1.26 -9.22
CA GLU A 45 -5.48 -2.56 -8.95
C GLU A 45 -6.14 -2.66 -7.56
N GLN A 46 -5.87 -1.70 -6.67
CA GLN A 46 -6.45 -1.68 -5.32
C GLN A 46 -7.98 -1.47 -5.36
N LYS A 47 -8.72 -2.13 -4.46
CA LYS A 47 -10.18 -2.00 -4.36
C LYS A 47 -10.69 -1.66 -2.95
N PHE A 48 -9.80 -1.57 -1.96
CA PHE A 48 -10.18 -1.37 -0.56
C PHE A 48 -10.28 0.12 -0.15
N LEU A 49 -9.40 0.97 -0.69
CA LEU A 49 -9.26 2.37 -0.33
C LEU A 49 -10.24 3.24 -1.09
N ARG A 50 -10.91 4.12 -0.36
CA ARG A 50 -11.74 5.21 -0.88
C ARG A 50 -10.85 6.33 -1.43
N SER A 51 -11.45 7.24 -2.19
CA SER A 51 -10.71 8.35 -2.81
C SER A 51 -10.03 9.23 -1.76
N GLU A 52 -10.72 9.54 -0.65
CA GLU A 52 -10.17 10.37 0.42
C GLU A 52 -9.00 9.69 1.15
N GLU A 53 -9.04 8.36 1.28
CA GLU A 53 -7.95 7.58 1.88
C GLU A 53 -6.72 7.58 0.95
N LYS A 54 -6.91 7.44 -0.36
CA LYS A 54 -5.83 7.55 -1.35
C LYS A 54 -5.23 8.96 -1.39
N GLU A 55 -6.07 9.99 -1.38
CA GLU A 55 -5.64 11.40 -1.34
C GLU A 55 -4.84 11.73 -0.07
N ALA A 56 -5.18 11.08 1.05
CA ALA A 56 -4.40 11.18 2.29
C ALA A 56 -3.05 10.41 2.24
N GLY A 57 -2.71 9.80 1.10
CA GLY A 57 -1.46 9.08 0.87
C GLY A 57 -1.48 7.62 1.28
N TYR A 58 -2.63 7.03 1.60
CA TYR A 58 -2.68 5.60 1.93
C TYR A 58 -2.50 4.73 0.67
N ILE A 59 -1.75 3.64 0.85
CA ILE A 59 -1.43 2.69 -0.21
C ILE A 59 -1.59 1.25 0.28
N LEU A 60 -1.87 0.31 -0.63
CA LEU A 60 -1.83 -1.12 -0.35
C LEU A 60 -0.55 -1.73 -0.93
N THR A 61 0.43 -2.02 -0.07
CA THR A 61 1.76 -2.48 -0.50
C THR A 61 1.75 -3.76 -1.34
N CYS A 62 0.71 -4.61 -1.19
CA CYS A 62 0.57 -5.85 -1.97
C CYS A 62 0.14 -5.67 -3.43
N VAL A 63 -0.30 -4.47 -3.83
CA VAL A 63 -0.74 -4.15 -5.20
C VAL A 63 -0.26 -2.75 -5.62
N ALA A 64 0.80 -2.26 -4.97
CA ALA A 64 1.40 -0.96 -5.26
C ALA A 64 2.76 -1.17 -5.93
N ILE A 65 2.90 -0.67 -7.16
CA ILE A 65 4.14 -0.66 -7.94
C ILE A 65 4.82 0.70 -7.72
N PRO A 66 6.09 0.75 -7.29
CA PRO A 66 6.81 2.02 -7.18
C PRO A 66 7.16 2.55 -8.58
N LEU A 67 6.84 3.82 -8.83
CA LEU A 67 7.18 4.55 -10.07
C LEU A 67 8.41 5.46 -9.89
N SER A 68 8.84 5.67 -8.64
CA SER A 68 10.03 6.42 -8.25
C SER A 68 10.53 5.95 -6.88
N ASP A 69 11.61 6.57 -6.37
CA ASP A 69 12.11 6.32 -5.02
C ASP A 69 11.04 6.69 -3.97
N CYS A 70 10.54 5.68 -3.25
CA CYS A 70 9.44 5.83 -2.31
C CYS A 70 9.91 5.74 -0.85
N THR A 71 9.33 6.58 0.01
CA THR A 71 9.37 6.39 1.47
C THR A 71 7.96 6.06 1.94
N VAL A 72 7.79 4.93 2.62
CA VAL A 72 6.47 4.42 3.06
C VAL A 72 6.50 4.11 4.55
N TYR A 73 5.52 4.65 5.29
CA TYR A 73 5.21 4.15 6.62
C TYR A 73 4.38 2.88 6.50
N THR A 74 4.85 1.79 7.11
CA THR A 74 4.17 0.49 7.12
C THR A 74 3.28 0.36 8.36
N HIS A 75 2.53 -0.74 8.49
CA HIS A 75 1.67 -1.02 9.67
C HIS A 75 0.60 0.06 9.94
N GLN A 76 0.06 0.67 8.89
CA GLN A 76 -0.85 1.82 9.05
C GLN A 76 -2.31 1.44 9.25
N GLU A 77 -2.64 0.14 9.27
CA GLU A 77 -4.02 -0.35 9.42
C GLU A 77 -4.73 0.26 10.64
N GLN A 78 -4.11 0.17 11.82
CA GLN A 78 -4.68 0.73 13.06
C GLN A 78 -4.73 2.26 13.05
N VAL A 79 -3.82 2.90 12.31
CA VAL A 79 -3.78 4.37 12.18
C VAL A 79 -4.97 4.85 11.36
N LEU A 80 -5.26 4.19 10.23
CA LEU A 80 -6.43 4.48 9.43
C LEU A 80 -7.71 4.26 10.24
N TYR A 81 -7.88 3.11 10.90
CA TYR A 81 -9.09 2.80 11.67
C TYR A 81 -9.39 3.75 12.83
N LYS A 82 -8.37 4.40 13.40
CA LYS A 82 -8.53 5.40 14.46
C LYS A 82 -8.63 6.82 13.93
N SER A 83 -8.48 7.02 12.62
CA SER A 83 -8.58 8.33 11.99
C SER A 83 -10.03 8.68 11.64
N SER A 84 -10.33 9.98 11.57
CA SER A 84 -11.63 10.47 11.08
C SER A 84 -11.88 10.16 9.61
N LEU A 85 -10.87 9.68 8.87
CA LEU A 85 -10.99 9.27 7.48
C LEU A 85 -11.65 7.89 7.37
N TYR A 86 -11.54 7.05 8.41
CA TYR A 86 -12.20 5.76 8.41
C TYR A 86 -13.69 5.90 8.70
N LYS A 87 -14.48 5.81 7.64
CA LYS A 87 -15.94 5.78 7.73
C LYS A 87 -16.36 4.33 7.99
N HIS A 88 -16.96 4.10 9.17
CA HIS A 88 -17.41 2.78 9.63
C HIS A 88 -18.54 2.18 8.79
N ASP A 89 -19.09 2.94 7.86
CA ASP A 89 -20.15 2.53 6.93
C ASP A 89 -19.58 1.77 5.71
N LYS A 90 -18.52 0.97 5.89
CA LYS A 90 -17.98 0.08 4.85
C LYS A 90 -18.84 -1.16 4.69
#